data_AF-Q9A0F7-F1
#
_entry.id   AF-Q9A0F7-F1
#
_cell.length_a   1.000
_cell.length_b   1.000
_cell.length_c   1.000
_cell.angle_alpha   90.00
_cell.angle_beta   90.00
_cell.angle_gamma   90.00
#
_symmetry.space_group_name_H-M   'P 1'
#
loop_
_entity.id
_entity.type
_entity.pdbx_description
1 polymer ?
#
loop_
_entity_poly.entity_id
_entity_poly.type
_entity_poly.pdbx_seq_one_letter_code
_entity_poly.pdbx_strand_id
1 'polypeptide(L)'
;MTVTASLFISFIVLTFVFFLINLIKKDKLAIKYSLLWFILALLILLFTWLPNILNKMSHFLGIHSPTNMLFFLGFCLSLAIIFSLTNNISLQNDKVKRLTQEVALMKKEKTND
;
A
#
# COMPACT_ATOMS: atom_id res chain seq x y z
N MET A 1 -18.28 -0.17 18.75
CA MET A 1 -17.45 -1.35 18.44
C MET A 1 -17.42 -2.22 19.69
N THR A 2 -17.66 -3.53 19.59
CA THR A 2 -17.45 -4.44 20.73
C THR A 2 -15.96 -4.71 20.88
N VAL A 3 -15.49 -4.88 22.12
CA VAL A 3 -14.06 -5.11 22.43
C VAL A 3 -13.51 -6.33 21.67
N THR A 4 -14.37 -7.33 21.43
CA THR A 4 -14.04 -8.52 20.63
C THR A 4 -13.65 -8.19 19.18
N ALA A 5 -14.35 -7.26 18.54
CA ALA A 5 -14.05 -6.83 17.18
C ALA A 5 -12.72 -6.07 17.13
N SER A 6 -12.46 -5.20 18.12
CA SER A 6 -11.20 -4.45 18.21
C SER A 6 -9.99 -5.36 18.36
N LEU A 7 -10.09 -6.41 19.20
CA LEU A 7 -9.02 -7.42 19.36
C LEU A 7 -8.77 -8.19 18.07
N PHE A 8 -9.83 -8.63 17.39
CA PHE A 8 -9.73 -9.37 16.14
C PHE A 8 -9.07 -8.54 15.03
N ILE A 9 -9.49 -7.28 14.86
CA ILE A 9 -8.89 -6.33 13.91
C ILE A 9 -7.41 -6.12 14.24
N SER A 10 -7.08 -5.88 15.52
CA SER A 10 -5.69 -5.67 15.94
C SER A 10 -4.80 -6.88 15.64
N PHE A 11 -5.30 -8.10 15.85
CA PHE A 11 -4.58 -9.34 15.53
C PHE A 11 -4.31 -9.48 14.02
N ILE A 12 -5.31 -9.19 13.18
CA ILE A 12 -5.16 -9.21 11.72
C ILE A 12 -4.11 -8.18 11.27
N VAL A 13 -4.19 -6.95 11.77
CA VAL A 13 -3.25 -5.89 11.39
C VAL A 13 -1.82 -6.24 11.82
N LEU A 14 -1.63 -6.78 13.03
CA LEU A 14 -0.31 -7.22 13.50
C LEU A 14 0.26 -8.35 12.63
N THR A 15 -0.57 -9.34 12.28
CA THR A 15 -0.17 -10.45 11.39
C THR A 15 0.21 -9.92 10.00
N PHE A 16 -0.55 -8.96 9.47
CA PHE A 16 -0.28 -8.33 8.19
C PHE A 16 1.03 -7.52 8.21
N VAL A 17 1.27 -6.74 9.27
CA VAL A 17 2.52 -5.99 9.48
C VAL A 17 3.71 -6.95 9.56
N PHE A 18 3.58 -8.06 10.30
CA PHE A 18 4.62 -9.08 10.38
C PHE A 18 4.91 -9.69 9.00
N PHE A 19 3.87 -9.98 8.22
CA PHE A 19 4.01 -10.44 6.84
C PHE A 19 4.75 -9.44 5.95
N LEU A 20 4.41 -8.14 6.02
CA LEU A 20 5.11 -7.09 5.28
C LEU A 20 6.60 -7.02 5.65
N ILE A 21 6.92 -7.08 6.95
CA ILE A 21 8.32 -7.10 7.42
C ILE A 21 9.05 -8.31 6.83
N ASN A 22 8.42 -9.48 6.78
CA ASN A 22 9.00 -10.68 6.17
C ASN A 22 9.24 -10.52 4.65
N LEU A 23 8.36 -9.81 3.93
CA LEU A 23 8.59 -9.52 2.51
C LEU A 23 9.77 -8.58 2.29
N ILE A 24 9.90 -7.56 3.14
CA ILE A 24 11.02 -6.61 3.08
C ILE A 24 12.34 -7.34 3.38
N LYS A 25 12.36 -8.21 4.41
CA LYS A 25 13.54 -9.03 4.75
C LYS A 25 13.98 -10.00 3.65
N LYS A 26 13.08 -10.34 2.72
CA LYS A 26 13.35 -11.25 1.59
C LYS A 26 13.63 -10.50 0.29
N ASP A 27 13.84 -9.18 0.35
CA ASP A 27 14.03 -8.29 -0.80
C ASP A 27 12.91 -8.37 -1.86
N LYS A 28 11.74 -8.89 -1.48
CA LYS A 28 10.58 -9.01 -2.36
C LYS A 28 9.78 -7.71 -2.47
N LEU A 29 9.95 -6.80 -1.51
CA LEU A 29 9.26 -5.54 -1.46
C LEU A 29 10.20 -4.44 -0.98
N ALA A 30 10.46 -3.44 -1.82
CA ALA A 30 11.29 -2.31 -1.41
C ALA A 30 10.58 -1.47 -0.33
N ILE A 31 11.35 -0.96 0.63
CA ILE A 31 10.82 -0.25 1.81
C ILE A 31 9.99 0.99 1.44
N LYS A 32 10.34 1.65 0.33
CA LYS A 32 9.61 2.82 -0.18
C LYS A 32 8.17 2.49 -0.61
N TYR A 33 7.91 1.23 -1.01
CA TYR A 33 6.57 0.79 -1.43
C TYR A 33 5.73 0.25 -0.26
N SER A 34 6.39 -0.27 0.78
CA SER A 34 5.71 -0.75 1.99
C SER A 34 5.34 0.39 2.96
N LEU A 35 5.95 1.57 2.83
CA LEU A 35 5.71 2.70 3.73
C LEU A 35 4.23 3.08 3.84
N LEU A 36 3.53 3.16 2.70
CA LEU A 36 2.08 3.45 2.68
C LEU A 36 1.25 2.38 3.39
N TRP A 37 1.68 1.11 3.30
CA TRP A 37 1.02 0.01 4.01
C TRP A 37 1.23 0.07 5.52
N PHE A 38 2.41 0.48 5.99
CA PHE A 38 2.64 0.69 7.42
C PHE A 38 1.83 1.88 7.95
N ILE A 39 1.72 2.97 7.19
CA ILE A 39 0.87 4.12 7.54
C ILE A 39 -0.59 3.67 7.65
N LEU A 40 -1.08 2.89 6.69
CA LEU A 40 -2.43 2.33 6.71
C LEU A 40 -2.66 1.46 7.97
N ALA A 41 -1.74 0.53 8.27
CA ALA A 41 -1.82 -0.32 9.45
C ALA A 41 -1.83 0.49 10.76
N LEU A 42 -0.97 1.51 10.85
CA LEU A 42 -0.90 2.42 12.00
C LEU A 42 -2.22 3.17 12.21
N LEU A 43 -2.80 3.73 11.14
CA LEU A 43 -4.06 4.45 11.21
C LEU A 43 -5.21 3.54 11.65
N ILE A 44 -5.27 2.32 11.13
CA ILE A 44 -6.29 1.35 11.53
C ILE A 44 -6.16 1.01 13.02
N LEU A 45 -4.93 0.75 13.51
CA LEU A 45 -4.70 0.49 14.93
C LEU A 45 -5.07 1.70 15.78
N LEU A 46 -4.62 2.89 15.41
CA LEU A 46 -4.91 4.13 16.13
C LEU A 46 -6.42 4.33 16.29
N PHE A 47 -7.18 4.22 15.21
CA PHE A 47 -8.63 4.41 15.24
C PHE A 47 -9.40 3.29 15.91
N THR A 48 -8.86 2.06 15.92
CA THR A 48 -9.45 0.92 16.64
C THR A 48 -9.42 1.13 18.15
N TRP A 49 -8.36 1.74 18.68
CA TRP A 49 -8.18 2.00 20.12
C TRP A 49 -8.66 3.39 20.55
N LEU A 50 -8.68 4.38 19.64
CA LEU A 50 -9.13 5.75 19.88
C LEU A 50 -10.31 6.13 18.97
N PRO A 51 -11.51 5.52 19.17
CA PRO A 51 -12.67 5.77 18.32
C PRO A 51 -13.18 7.22 18.39
N ASN A 52 -12.84 7.97 19.44
CA ASN A 52 -13.24 9.37 19.60
C ASN A 52 -12.75 10.27 18.44
N ILE A 53 -11.55 10.01 17.91
CA ILE A 53 -10.98 10.77 16.79
C ILE A 53 -11.74 10.42 15.50
N LEU A 54 -11.97 9.13 15.30
CA LEU A 54 -12.72 8.61 14.15
C LEU A 54 -14.16 9.13 14.12
N ASN A 55 -14.84 9.19 15.28
CA ASN A 55 -16.18 9.74 15.42
C ASN A 55 -16.24 11.22 15.02
N LYS A 56 -15.27 12.03 15.47
CA LYS A 56 -15.19 13.45 15.10
C LYS A 56 -15.00 13.64 13.59
N MET A 57 -14.11 12.87 12.97
CA MET A 57 -13.93 12.91 11.52
C MET A 57 -15.19 12.44 10.77
N SER A 58 -15.81 11.35 11.23
CA SER A 58 -17.05 10.82 10.65
C SER A 58 -18.15 11.89 10.63
N HIS A 59 -18.34 12.60 11.75
CA HIS A 59 -19.33 13.67 11.84
C HIS A 59 -18.97 14.89 10.97
N PHE A 60 -17.69 15.25 10.89
CA PHE A 60 -17.23 16.35 10.05
C PHE A 60 -17.47 16.08 8.55
N LEU A 61 -17.26 14.85 8.10
CA LEU A 61 -17.46 14.41 6.72
C LEU A 61 -18.90 13.98 6.41
N GLY A 62 -19.82 14.00 7.38
CA GLY A 62 -21.20 13.57 7.19
C GLY A 62 -21.40 12.05 7.08
N ILE A 63 -20.42 11.25 7.52
CA ILE A 63 -20.50 9.78 7.50
C ILE A 63 -21.18 9.30 8.78
N HIS A 64 -22.24 8.51 8.63
CA HIS A 64 -23.09 8.09 9.75
C HIS A 64 -22.44 7.09 10.70
N SER A 65 -21.61 6.18 10.18
CA SER A 65 -20.97 5.12 10.97
C SER A 65 -19.45 5.29 11.01
N PRO A 66 -18.83 5.28 12.21
CA PRO A 66 -17.37 5.33 12.35
C PRO A 66 -16.67 4.18 11.61
N THR A 67 -17.31 3.01 11.57
CA THR A 67 -16.80 1.87 10.80
C THR A 67 -16.75 2.21 9.30
N ASN A 68 -17.77 2.87 8.75
CA ASN A 68 -17.79 3.27 7.34
C ASN A 68 -16.72 4.33 7.06
N MET A 69 -16.46 5.23 8.00
CA MET A 69 -15.36 6.20 7.91
C MET A 69 -14.01 5.50 7.81
N LEU A 70 -13.78 4.45 8.62
CA LEU A 70 -12.55 3.66 8.57
C LEU A 70 -12.39 2.94 7.22
N PHE A 71 -13.47 2.34 6.70
CA PHE A 71 -13.48 1.73 5.37
C PHE A 71 -13.19 2.74 4.26
N PHE A 72 -13.79 3.93 4.32
CA PHE A 72 -13.57 5.00 3.35
C PHE A 72 -12.10 5.44 3.33
N LEU A 73 -11.50 5.71 4.50
CA LEU A 73 -10.08 6.05 4.60
C LEU A 73 -9.18 4.93 4.07
N GLY A 74 -9.47 3.68 4.45
CA GLY A 74 -8.74 2.52 3.96
C GLY A 74 -8.81 2.38 2.43
N PHE A 75 -9.99 2.64 1.86
CA PHE A 75 -10.20 2.64 0.41
C PHE A 75 -9.42 3.76 -0.30
N CYS A 76 -9.49 5.01 0.19
CA CYS A 76 -8.72 6.12 -0.36
C CYS A 76 -7.20 5.86 -0.30
N LEU A 77 -6.70 5.33 0.82
CA LEU A 77 -5.29 4.97 0.97
C LEU A 77 -4.91 3.81 0.04
N SER A 78 -5.77 2.81 -0.12
CA SER A 78 -5.56 1.71 -1.07
C SER A 78 -5.46 2.22 -2.51
N LEU A 79 -6.32 3.16 -2.93
CA LEU A 79 -6.21 3.79 -4.24
C LEU A 79 -4.86 4.51 -4.42
N ALA A 80 -4.39 5.23 -3.40
CA ALA A 80 -3.08 5.88 -3.44
C ALA A 80 -1.93 4.85 -3.57
N ILE A 81 -2.02 3.73 -2.86
CA ILE A 81 -1.07 2.61 -2.95
C ILE A 81 -1.07 2.02 -4.37
N ILE A 82 -2.25 1.69 -4.91
CA ILE A 82 -2.40 1.13 -6.25
C ILE A 82 -1.86 2.10 -7.30
N PHE A 83 -2.21 3.38 -7.21
CA PHE A 83 -1.70 4.40 -8.13
C PHE A 83 -0.17 4.51 -8.08
N SER A 84 0.42 4.52 -6.89
CA SER A 84 1.87 4.50 -6.70
C SER A 84 2.50 3.27 -7.37
N LEU A 85 1.93 2.08 -7.16
CA LEU A 85 2.40 0.85 -7.81
C LEU A 85 2.31 0.93 -9.32
N THR A 86 1.18 1.39 -9.86
CA THR A 86 0.96 1.57 -11.30
C THR A 86 1.99 2.52 -11.91
N ASN A 87 2.29 3.65 -11.26
CA ASN A 87 3.33 4.57 -11.72
C ASN A 87 4.72 3.92 -11.78
N ASN A 88 5.07 3.12 -10.76
CA ASN A 88 6.35 2.42 -10.74
C ASN A 88 6.45 1.34 -11.82
N ILE A 89 5.37 0.60 -12.06
CA ILE A 89 5.28 -0.37 -13.16
C ILE A 89 5.44 0.33 -14.50
N SER A 90 4.81 1.49 -14.69
CA SER A 90 4.93 2.28 -15.92
C SER A 90 6.39 2.69 -16.19
N LEU A 91 7.08 3.24 -15.19
CA LEU A 91 8.50 3.62 -15.31
C LEU A 91 9.40 2.41 -15.58
N GLN A 92 9.10 1.27 -14.95
CA GLN A 92 9.86 0.04 -15.16
C GLN A 92 9.68 -0.47 -16.60
N ASN A 93 8.46 -0.41 -17.14
CA ASN A 93 8.16 -0.82 -18.51
C ASN A 93 8.95 0.02 -19.54
N ASP A 94 9.08 1.32 -19.32
CA ASP A 94 9.86 2.19 -20.21
C ASP A 94 11.37 1.88 -20.18
N LYS A 95 11.91 1.51 -19.01
CA LYS A 95 13.30 1.03 -18.90
C LYS A 95 13.51 -0.28 -19.65
N VAL A 96 12.57 -1.22 -19.53
CA VAL A 96 12.63 -2.50 -20.25
C VAL A 96 12.58 -2.28 -21.76
N LYS A 97 11.72 -1.37 -22.25
CA LYS A 97 11.68 -0.99 -23.67
C LYS A 97 13.02 -0.44 -24.17
N ARG A 98 13.63 0.50 -23.44
CA ARG A 98 14.93 1.08 -23.79
C ARG A 98 16.03 0.03 -23.86
N LEU A 99 16.11 -0.83 -22.84
CA LEU A 99 17.09 -1.92 -22.81
C LEU A 99 16.89 -2.90 -23.98
N THR A 100 15.64 -3.19 -24.34
CA THR A 100 15.32 -4.03 -25.50
C THR A 100 15.78 -3.40 -26.80
N GLN A 101 15.62 -2.08 -26.96
CA GLN A 101 16.08 -1.33 -28.12
C GLN A 101 17.61 -1.31 -28.22
N GLU A 102 18.31 -1.07 -27.11
CA GLU A 102 19.78 -1.11 -27.06
C GLU A 102 20.32 -2.50 -27.44
N VAL A 103 19.72 -3.58 -26.90
CA VAL A 103 20.08 -4.95 -27.27
C VAL A 103 19.83 -5.23 -28.76
N ALA A 104 18.74 -4.73 -29.32
CA ALA A 104 18.45 -4.88 -30.74
C ALA A 104 19.47 -4.15 -31.64
N LEU A 105 19.88 -2.93 -31.26
CA LEU A 105 20.91 -2.17 -31.97
C LEU A 105 22.27 -2.86 -31.90
N MET A 106 22.70 -3.29 -30.70
CA MET A 106 23.95 -4.04 -30.52
C MET A 106 23.99 -5.32 -31.36
N LYS A 107 22.86 -6.05 -31.44
CA LYS A 107 22.76 -7.26 -32.27
C LYS A 107 22.86 -6.95 -33.77
N LYS A 108 22.30 -5.82 -34.20
CA LYS A 108 22.36 -5.37 -35.59
C LYS A 108 23.78 -4.98 -35.99
N GLU A 109 24.50 -4.24 -35.16
CA GLU A 109 25.91 -3.88 -35.40
C GLU A 109 26.78 -5.13 -35.57
N LYS A 110 26.68 -6.09 -34.64
CA LYS A 110 27.45 -7.34 -34.70
C LYS A 110 27.10 -8.25 -35.89
N THR A 111 25.94 -8.08 -36.53
CA THR A 111 25.55 -8.86 -37.72
C THR A 111 26.07 -8.23 -39.02
N ASN A 112 26.44 -6.95 -38.98
CA ASN A 112 26.93 -6.21 -40.14
C ASN A 112 28.47 -6.22 -40.28
N ASP A 113 29.18 -6.79 -39.30
CA ASP A 113 30.61 -7.12 -39.34
C ASP A 113 30.81 -8.62 -39.68
#